data_AF-A0A897MLU8-F1
#
_entry.id   AF-A0A897MLU8-F1
#
_cell.length_a   1.000
_cell.length_b   1.000
_cell.length_c   1.000
_cell.angle_alpha   90.00
_cell.angle_beta   90.00
_cell.angle_gamma   90.00
#
_symmetry.space_group_name_H-M   'P 1'
#
loop_
_entity.id
_entity.type
_entity.pdbx_description
1 polymer ?
#
loop_
_entity_poly.entity_id
_entity_poly.type
_entity_poly.pdbx_seq_one_letter_code
_entity_poly.pdbx_strand_id
1 'polypeptide(L)'
;MELDTRAAYDALIDDLVADARARAEPPENEDVWASVSDRVPELTGDVCDRILTLSTTAPDAELVEEVTAARDSTEAERKRAQALTVLVQDVETRLDERTD
;
A
#
# COMPACT_ATOMS: atom_id res chain seq x y z
N MET A 1 -13.49 1.76 -2.50
CA MET A 1 -12.44 2.45 -3.28
C MET A 1 -12.65 2.24 -4.78
N GLU A 2 -12.58 3.29 -5.60
CA GLU A 2 -12.58 3.21 -7.07
C GLU A 2 -11.20 3.66 -7.60
N LEU A 3 -10.48 2.80 -8.31
CA LEU A 3 -9.11 3.05 -8.81
C LEU A 3 -9.04 2.98 -10.34
N ASP A 4 -9.96 3.60 -11.04
CA ASP A 4 -10.06 3.42 -12.50
C ASP A 4 -8.97 4.13 -13.29
N THR A 5 -8.20 5.02 -12.68
CA THR A 5 -7.17 5.81 -13.36
C THR A 5 -5.90 5.92 -12.53
N ARG A 6 -4.76 6.20 -13.19
CA ARG A 6 -3.51 6.52 -12.49
C ARG A 6 -3.64 7.74 -11.59
N ALA A 7 -4.40 8.76 -12.00
CA ALA A 7 -4.67 9.92 -11.15
C ALA A 7 -5.42 9.56 -9.86
N ALA A 8 -6.38 8.62 -9.92
CA ALA A 8 -7.07 8.14 -8.72
C ALA A 8 -6.12 7.34 -7.79
N TYR A 9 -5.19 6.60 -8.36
CA TYR A 9 -4.15 5.92 -7.59
C TYR A 9 -3.17 6.90 -6.94
N ASP A 10 -2.68 7.89 -7.68
CA ASP A 10 -1.78 8.91 -7.14
C ASP A 10 -2.47 9.71 -6.01
N ALA A 11 -3.77 9.99 -6.14
CA ALA A 11 -4.57 10.62 -5.09
C ALA A 11 -4.71 9.74 -3.84
N LEU A 12 -4.88 8.42 -4.00
CA LEU A 12 -4.86 7.49 -2.87
C LEU A 12 -3.51 7.54 -2.13
N ILE A 13 -2.39 7.56 -2.86
CA ILE A 13 -1.07 7.68 -2.25
C ILE A 13 -0.94 9.00 -1.48
N ASP A 14 -1.39 10.12 -2.06
CA ASP A 14 -1.36 11.42 -1.39
C ASP A 14 -2.23 11.45 -0.12
N ASP A 15 -3.40 10.79 -0.14
CA ASP A 15 -4.27 10.64 1.03
C ASP A 15 -3.59 9.81 2.13
N LEU A 16 -2.93 8.70 1.77
CA LEU A 16 -2.21 7.84 2.71
C LEU A 16 -0.99 8.55 3.33
N VAL A 17 -0.27 9.34 2.52
CA VAL A 17 0.82 10.21 2.97
C VAL A 17 0.30 11.26 3.95
N ALA A 18 -0.82 11.90 3.65
CA ALA A 18 -1.43 12.90 4.53
C ALA A 18 -1.88 12.28 5.87
N ASP A 19 -2.46 11.07 5.82
CA ASP A 19 -2.86 10.34 7.02
C ASP A 19 -1.66 9.93 7.88
N ALA A 20 -0.58 9.40 7.28
CA ALA A 20 0.64 9.06 8.01
C ALA A 20 1.25 10.29 8.72
N ARG A 21 1.30 11.43 8.04
CA ARG A 21 1.75 12.71 8.63
C ARG A 21 0.84 13.23 9.73
N ALA A 22 -0.45 12.94 9.66
CA ALA A 22 -1.39 13.29 10.71
C ALA A 22 -1.19 12.45 11.99
N ARG A 23 -0.60 11.26 11.87
CA ARG A 23 -0.25 10.38 13.00
C ARG A 23 1.05 10.83 13.68
N ALA A 24 2.08 11.16 12.92
CA ALA A 24 3.36 11.66 13.43
C ALA A 24 4.08 12.60 12.43
N GLU A 25 4.91 13.50 12.95
CA GLU A 25 5.74 14.40 12.13
C GLU A 25 7.18 14.51 12.69
N PRO A 26 8.19 13.92 12.01
CA PRO A 26 8.08 13.13 10.79
C PRO A 26 7.40 11.77 11.03
N PRO A 27 6.64 11.24 10.06
CA PRO A 27 6.07 9.89 10.17
C PRO A 27 7.18 8.84 10.11
N GLU A 28 7.06 7.80 10.95
CA GLU A 28 7.93 6.62 10.91
C GLU A 28 7.29 5.50 10.09
N ASN A 29 8.05 4.43 9.82
CA ASN A 29 7.57 3.27 9.05
C ASN A 29 6.29 2.66 9.66
N GLU A 30 6.18 2.64 10.99
CA GLU A 30 4.97 2.14 11.67
C GLU A 30 3.72 2.98 11.39
N ASP A 31 3.86 4.30 11.22
CA ASP A 31 2.76 5.20 10.89
C ASP A 31 2.27 4.99 9.45
N VAL A 32 3.20 4.73 8.52
CA VAL A 32 2.89 4.36 7.14
C VAL A 32 2.12 3.04 7.10
N TRP A 33 2.64 2.01 7.79
CA TRP A 33 1.95 0.72 7.89
C TRP A 33 0.56 0.86 8.52
N ALA A 34 0.40 1.68 9.56
CA ALA A 34 -0.90 1.92 10.18
C ALA A 34 -1.89 2.59 9.21
N SER A 35 -1.45 3.64 8.49
CA SER A 35 -2.25 4.34 7.48
C SER A 35 -2.74 3.38 6.37
N VAL A 36 -1.84 2.56 5.82
CA VAL A 36 -2.19 1.60 4.77
C VAL A 36 -3.05 0.44 5.32
N SER A 37 -2.76 -0.04 6.53
CA SER A 37 -3.50 -1.15 7.15
C SER A 37 -4.98 -0.83 7.38
N ASP A 38 -5.30 0.43 7.67
CA ASP A 38 -6.69 0.88 7.80
C ASP A 38 -7.49 0.76 6.49
N ARG A 39 -6.80 0.67 5.33
CA ARG A 39 -7.42 0.43 4.01
C ARG A 39 -7.57 -1.04 3.64
N VAL A 40 -7.00 -1.97 4.40
CA VAL A 40 -7.07 -3.42 4.10
C VAL A 40 -8.49 -3.94 3.87
N PRO A 41 -9.52 -3.53 4.63
CA PRO A 41 -10.90 -3.95 4.36
C PRO A 41 -11.43 -3.55 2.97
N GLU A 42 -10.86 -2.51 2.36
CA GLU A 42 -11.21 -2.03 1.02
C GLU A 42 -10.42 -2.72 -0.10
N LEU A 43 -9.39 -3.50 0.23
CA LEU A 43 -8.54 -4.23 -0.71
C LEU A 43 -9.22 -5.52 -1.21
N THR A 44 -10.31 -5.34 -1.95
CA THR A 44 -10.96 -6.42 -2.70
C THR A 44 -10.06 -6.91 -3.84
N GLY A 45 -10.34 -8.10 -4.40
CA GLY A 45 -9.52 -8.68 -5.47
C GLY A 45 -9.30 -7.74 -6.66
N ASP A 46 -10.38 -7.10 -7.13
CA ASP A 46 -10.32 -6.15 -8.26
C ASP A 46 -9.51 -4.90 -7.91
N VAL A 47 -9.61 -4.40 -6.67
CA VAL A 47 -8.83 -3.25 -6.19
C VAL A 47 -7.34 -3.61 -6.12
N CYS A 48 -7.00 -4.80 -5.61
CA CYS A 48 -5.62 -5.29 -5.60
C CYS A 48 -5.05 -5.42 -7.02
N ASP A 49 -5.79 -6.03 -7.94
CA ASP A 49 -5.37 -6.12 -9.34
C ASP A 49 -5.14 -4.74 -9.95
N ARG A 50 -5.97 -3.77 -9.56
CA ARG A 50 -5.86 -2.40 -10.05
C ARG A 50 -4.65 -1.67 -9.49
N ILE A 51 -4.36 -1.81 -8.19
CA ILE A 51 -3.15 -1.28 -7.55
C ILE A 51 -1.90 -1.83 -8.26
N LEU A 52 -1.82 -3.16 -8.42
CA LEU A 52 -0.69 -3.82 -9.07
C LEU A 52 -0.53 -3.45 -10.54
N THR A 53 -1.64 -3.16 -11.23
CA THR A 53 -1.60 -2.69 -12.63
C THR A 53 -1.15 -1.23 -12.73
N LEU A 54 -1.59 -0.40 -11.79
CA LEU A 54 -1.35 1.04 -11.85
C LEU A 54 0.03 1.38 -11.36
N SER A 55 0.50 0.80 -10.24
CA SER A 55 1.82 1.07 -9.68
C SER A 55 2.95 0.68 -10.63
N THR A 56 4.05 1.41 -10.56
CA THR A 56 5.31 1.07 -11.23
C THR A 56 6.25 0.29 -10.30
N THR A 57 5.88 0.14 -9.03
CA THR A 57 6.68 -0.52 -8.00
C THR A 57 6.36 -2.00 -7.98
N ALA A 58 7.40 -2.81 -7.98
CA ALA A 58 7.25 -4.26 -7.86
C ALA A 58 6.98 -4.64 -6.39
N PRO A 59 6.07 -5.58 -6.10
CA PRO A 59 5.84 -6.06 -4.74
C PRO A 59 7.12 -6.62 -4.12
N ASP A 60 7.32 -6.33 -2.83
CA ASP A 60 8.40 -6.92 -2.04
C ASP A 60 8.11 -8.41 -1.77
N ALA A 61 8.91 -9.29 -2.37
CA ALA A 61 8.70 -10.74 -2.26
C ALA A 61 8.91 -11.27 -0.83
N GLU A 62 9.86 -10.70 -0.07
CA GLU A 62 10.16 -11.13 1.30
C GLU A 62 9.02 -10.75 2.22
N LEU A 63 8.53 -9.50 2.14
CA LEU A 63 7.37 -9.06 2.92
C LEU A 63 6.09 -9.79 2.53
N VAL A 64 5.89 -10.06 1.24
CA VAL A 64 4.74 -10.86 0.78
C VAL A 64 4.81 -12.27 1.37
N GLU A 65 5.98 -12.90 1.40
CA GLU A 65 6.17 -14.20 2.04
C GLU A 65 5.90 -14.13 3.55
N GLU A 66 6.42 -13.13 4.26
CA GLU A 66 6.15 -12.95 5.68
C GLU A 66 4.66 -12.78 6.00
N VAL A 67 3.96 -11.91 5.25
CA VAL A 67 2.53 -11.66 5.41
C VAL A 67 1.70 -12.91 5.10
N THR A 68 2.12 -13.70 4.10
CA THR A 68 1.38 -14.88 3.65
C THR A 68 1.74 -16.16 4.39
N ALA A 69 2.92 -16.27 5.00
CA ALA A 69 3.38 -17.46 5.72
C ALA A 69 2.65 -17.67 7.06
N ALA A 70 2.08 -16.61 7.64
CA ALA A 70 1.36 -16.68 8.91
C ALA A 70 0.00 -17.39 8.82
N ARG A 71 -0.48 -17.72 7.61
CA ARG A 71 -1.78 -18.35 7.33
C ARG A 71 -1.59 -19.35 6.19
N ASP A 72 -2.40 -20.40 6.09
CA ASP A 72 -2.49 -21.23 4.87
C ASP A 72 -3.02 -20.39 3.70
N SER A 73 -2.22 -19.41 3.25
CA SER A 73 -2.69 -18.26 2.51
C SER A 73 -3.12 -18.68 1.12
N THR A 74 -4.38 -18.38 0.84
CA THR A 74 -4.98 -18.48 -0.48
C THR A 74 -4.29 -17.54 -1.46
N GLU A 75 -4.43 -17.81 -2.76
CA GLU A 75 -3.94 -16.91 -3.81
C GLU A 75 -4.48 -15.47 -3.65
N ALA A 76 -5.72 -15.34 -3.16
CA ALA A 76 -6.33 -14.05 -2.86
C ALA A 76 -5.63 -13.30 -1.72
N GLU A 77 -5.20 -14.00 -0.67
CA GLU A 77 -4.43 -13.40 0.43
C GLU A 77 -3.02 -13.00 -0.03
N ARG A 78 -2.39 -13.81 -0.88
CA ARG A 78 -1.11 -13.45 -1.52
C ARG A 78 -1.23 -12.20 -2.38
N LYS A 79 -2.29 -12.09 -3.17
CA LYS A 79 -2.54 -10.91 -4.00
C LYS A 79 -2.79 -9.66 -3.16
N ARG A 80 -3.54 -9.78 -2.05
CA ARG A 80 -3.70 -8.66 -1.10
C ARG A 80 -2.37 -8.25 -0.48
N ALA A 81 -1.55 -9.21 -0.07
CA ALA A 81 -0.22 -8.93 0.47
C ALA A 81 0.65 -8.19 -0.54
N GLN A 82 0.65 -8.60 -1.81
CA GLN A 82 1.37 -7.90 -2.88
C GLN A 82 0.89 -6.45 -3.06
N ALA A 83 -0.42 -6.24 -3.13
CA ALA A 83 -0.97 -4.89 -3.25
C ALA A 83 -0.64 -4.02 -2.02
N LEU A 84 -0.67 -4.62 -0.83
CA LEU A 84 -0.35 -3.94 0.43
C LEU A 84 1.12 -3.47 0.46
N THR A 85 2.07 -4.35 0.14
CA THR A 85 3.49 -4.00 0.12
C THR A 85 3.78 -2.91 -0.91
N VAL A 86 3.14 -2.98 -2.08
CA VAL A 86 3.28 -1.93 -3.12
C VAL A 86 2.78 -0.58 -2.62
N LEU A 87 1.62 -0.53 -1.94
CA LEU A 87 1.10 0.72 -1.38
C LEU A 87 2.05 1.31 -0.34
N VAL A 88 2.61 0.49 0.55
CA VAL A 88 3.58 0.95 1.56
C VAL A 88 4.80 1.56 0.88
N GLN A 89 5.41 0.85 -0.08
CA GLN A 89 6.59 1.32 -0.81
C GLN A 89 6.32 2.62 -1.59
N ASP A 90 5.16 2.75 -2.22
CA ASP A 90 4.78 3.96 -2.95
C ASP A 90 4.55 5.15 -2.01
N VAL A 91 3.99 4.93 -0.82
CA VAL A 91 3.82 5.97 0.22
C VAL A 91 5.16 6.41 0.78
N GLU A 92 6.06 5.47 1.11
CA GLU A 92 7.41 5.76 1.59
C GLU A 92 8.20 6.56 0.55
N THR A 93 8.18 6.12 -0.71
CA THR A 93 8.82 6.84 -1.82
C THR A 93 8.30 8.28 -1.92
N ARG A 94 6.98 8.48 -1.82
CA ARG A 94 6.38 9.82 -1.89
C ARG A 94 6.71 10.68 -0.66
N LEU A 95 6.91 10.09 0.51
CA LEU A 95 7.36 10.80 1.71
C LEU A 95 8.81 11.27 1.55
N ASP A 96 9.68 10.42 1.01
CA ASP A 96 11.09 10.73 0.74
C ASP A 96 11.23 11.85 -0.31
N GLU A 97 10.51 11.76 -1.44
CA GLU A 97 10.50 12.76 -2.51
C GLU A 97 10.10 14.17 -2.05
N ARG A 98 9.38 14.30 -0.93
CA ARG A 98 8.88 15.57 -0.40
C ARG A 98 9.75 16.13 0.74
N THR A 99 10.79 15.40 1.12
CA THR A 99 11.71 15.77 2.21
C THR A 99 13.02 16.35 1.66
N ASP A 100 13.29 16.19 0.36
CA ASP A 100 14.32 16.90 -0.43
C ASP A 100 13.85 18.28 -0.95
#